data_AF-A0A957PHA6-F1
#
_entry.id   AF-A0A957PHA6-F1
#
_cell.length_a   1.000
_cell.length_b   1.000
_cell.length_c   1.000
_cell.angle_alpha   90.00
_cell.angle_beta   90.00
_cell.angle_gamma   90.00
#
_symmetry.space_group_name_H-M   'P 1'
#
loop_
_entity.id
_entity.type
_entity.pdbx_description
1 polymer ?
#
loop_
_entity_poly.entity_id
_entity_poly.type
_entity_poly.pdbx_seq_one_letter_code
_entity_poly.pdbx_strand_id
1 'polypeptide(L)'
;MSEKEQSGKGTKGQGADDERLVARLRVENASLRRENRYLRRVTRESRHGRMLRRTHVDAKQLLVWRFAGITICRRECGEMGMSQRRWQWARALLMTARLHDGRDLVMCEFEGAVRALEASVHHLEQKGLAALRLRMPRSAFGGKGEGGRGKSEGEVASHHQDCAMQGKRNLKGRN
;
A
#
# COMPACT_ATOMS: atom_id res chain seq x y z
N MET A 1 27.49 62.05 -8.97
CA MET A 1 26.41 61.08 -9.25
C MET A 1 26.70 59.86 -8.42
N SER A 2 25.93 59.73 -7.34
CA SER A 2 26.16 58.82 -6.22
C SER A 2 24.93 57.93 -6.09
N GLU A 3 25.10 56.62 -6.07
CA GLU A 3 24.15 55.63 -5.54
C GLU A 3 24.91 54.28 -5.50
N LYS A 4 25.76 54.09 -4.47
CA LYS A 4 25.47 53.31 -3.25
C LYS A 4 25.11 51.85 -3.51
N GLU A 5 26.18 51.07 -3.58
CA GLU A 5 26.26 49.66 -3.22
C GLU A 5 25.65 49.40 -1.82
N GLN A 6 24.47 48.80 -1.74
CA GLN A 6 23.97 48.15 -0.52
C GLN A 6 23.04 46.97 -0.86
N SER A 7 23.61 45.81 -1.19
CA SER A 7 22.85 44.55 -1.17
C SER A 7 23.80 43.37 -1.03
N GLY A 8 24.12 42.97 0.20
CA GLY A 8 25.07 41.89 0.42
C GLY A 8 25.37 41.52 1.87
N LYS A 9 24.38 41.56 2.78
CA LYS A 9 24.57 41.15 4.19
C LYS A 9 23.36 40.39 4.77
N GLY A 10 22.80 39.43 4.02
CA GLY A 10 21.62 38.66 4.47
C GLY A 10 21.85 37.19 4.86
N THR A 11 22.86 36.51 4.34
CA THR A 11 22.84 35.03 4.27
C THR A 11 23.65 34.29 5.35
N LYS A 12 24.53 34.96 6.11
CA LYS A 12 25.36 34.27 7.13
C LYS A 12 24.61 33.88 8.41
N GLY A 13 23.48 34.52 8.71
CA GLY A 13 22.66 34.20 9.89
C GLY A 13 21.71 33.02 9.67
N GLN A 14 21.09 32.94 8.49
CA GLN A 14 20.07 31.93 8.17
C GLN A 14 20.59 30.50 8.23
N GLY A 15 21.79 30.23 7.71
CA GLY A 15 22.37 28.88 7.76
C GLY A 15 22.61 28.35 9.18
N ALA A 16 23.01 29.23 10.11
CA ALA A 16 23.23 28.84 11.51
C ALA A 16 21.92 28.55 12.24
N ASP A 17 20.85 29.27 11.91
CA ASP A 17 19.51 29.05 12.48
C ASP A 17 18.86 27.78 11.89
N ASP A 18 19.08 27.50 10.61
CA ASP A 18 18.65 26.27 9.94
C ASP A 18 19.35 25.04 10.54
N GLU A 19 20.66 25.12 10.80
CA GLU A 19 21.42 24.04 11.45
C GLU A 19 20.90 23.76 12.86
N ARG A 20 20.59 24.81 13.64
CA ARG A 20 20.01 24.68 14.98
C ARG A 20 18.61 24.06 14.93
N LEU A 21 17.80 24.45 13.95
CA LEU A 21 16.47 23.87 13.72
C LEU A 21 16.57 22.39 13.37
N VAL A 22 17.46 22.01 12.45
CA VAL A 22 17.69 20.61 12.07
C VAL A 22 18.18 19.80 13.26
N ALA A 23 19.09 20.32 14.07
CA ALA A 23 19.57 19.66 15.28
C ALA A 23 18.42 19.42 16.28
N ARG A 24 17.59 20.43 16.53
CA ARG A 24 16.40 20.33 17.39
C ARG A 24 15.42 19.27 16.87
N LEU A 25 15.08 19.32 15.59
CA LEU A 25 14.16 18.38 14.95
C LEU A 25 14.69 16.93 14.99
N ARG A 26 16.01 16.73 14.93
CA ARG A 26 16.62 15.39 15.08
C ARG A 26 16.45 14.85 16.48
N VAL A 27 16.69 15.67 17.52
CA VAL A 27 16.49 15.28 18.93
C VAL A 27 15.02 14.96 19.20
N GLU A 28 14.11 15.80 18.72
CA GLU A 28 12.67 15.60 18.85
C GLU A 28 12.21 14.31 18.15
N ASN A 29 12.64 14.09 16.90
CA ASN A 29 12.38 12.84 16.18
C ASN A 29 12.92 11.61 16.93
N ALA A 30 14.11 11.70 17.52
CA ALA A 30 14.67 10.62 18.30
C ALA A 30 13.84 10.31 19.55
N SER A 31 13.38 11.35 20.26
CA SER A 31 12.47 11.24 21.41
C SER A 31 11.15 10.59 21.02
N LEU A 32 10.49 11.12 19.98
CA LEU A 32 9.23 10.59 19.45
C LEU A 32 9.36 9.13 19.02
N ARG A 33 10.46 8.75 18.36
CA ARG A 33 10.72 7.35 18.00
C ARG A 33 10.88 6.45 19.22
N ARG A 34 11.53 6.93 20.30
CA ARG A 34 11.68 6.18 21.56
C ARG A 34 10.33 5.99 22.24
N GLU A 35 9.53 7.04 22.30
CA GLU A 35 8.18 6.99 22.86
C GLU A 35 7.28 6.08 22.03
N ASN A 36 7.31 6.16 20.70
CA ASN A 36 6.55 5.26 19.83
C ASN A 36 6.94 3.79 20.03
N ARG A 37 8.24 3.49 20.24
CA ARG A 37 8.69 2.14 20.62
C ARG A 37 8.20 1.71 22.00
N TYR A 38 8.11 2.63 22.95
CA TYR A 38 7.57 2.37 24.28
C TYR A 38 6.06 2.11 24.21
N LEU A 39 5.31 3.01 23.59
CA LEU A 39 3.87 2.86 23.36
C LEU A 39 3.57 1.55 22.66
N ARG A 40 4.22 1.22 21.54
CA ARG A 40 4.04 -0.09 20.87
C ARG A 40 4.33 -1.32 21.73
N ARG A 41 5.12 -1.18 22.80
CA ARG A 41 5.36 -2.24 23.79
C ARG A 41 4.25 -2.29 24.85
N VAL A 42 3.78 -1.12 25.29
CA VAL A 42 2.80 -0.96 26.39
C VAL A 42 1.36 -1.09 25.91
N THR A 43 0.99 -0.47 24.78
CA THR A 43 -0.21 -0.88 24.06
C THR A 43 0.06 -2.28 23.54
N ARG A 44 -0.79 -3.25 23.95
CA ARG A 44 -0.77 -4.66 23.55
C ARG A 44 -1.06 -4.82 22.06
N GLU A 45 -0.22 -4.23 21.23
CA GLU A 45 -0.42 -4.22 19.82
C GLU A 45 0.02 -5.58 19.29
N SER A 46 -0.96 -6.48 19.24
CA SER A 46 -0.74 -7.86 18.86
C SER A 46 -0.05 -7.92 17.49
N ARG A 47 0.73 -8.98 17.27
CA ARG A 47 1.31 -9.28 15.94
C ARG A 47 0.23 -9.22 14.85
N HIS A 48 -1.00 -9.60 15.18
CA HIS A 48 -2.17 -9.51 14.31
C HIS A 48 -2.53 -8.06 13.96
N GLY A 49 -2.62 -7.15 14.94
CA GLY A 49 -2.91 -5.74 14.70
C GLY A 49 -1.88 -5.05 13.78
N ARG A 50 -0.59 -5.34 13.97
CA ARG A 50 0.47 -4.82 13.08
C ARG A 50 0.30 -5.31 11.64
N MET A 51 -0.05 -6.58 11.46
CA MET A 51 -0.30 -7.16 10.14
C MET A 51 -1.55 -6.57 9.49
N LEU A 52 -2.63 -6.39 10.26
CA LEU A 52 -3.86 -5.80 9.78
C LEU A 52 -3.65 -4.35 9.30
N ARG A 53 -2.97 -3.52 10.10
CA ARG A 53 -2.67 -2.13 9.68
C ARG A 53 -1.81 -2.06 8.43
N ARG A 54 -0.78 -2.90 8.32
CA ARG A 54 0.03 -2.96 7.08
C ARG A 54 -0.83 -3.36 5.89
N THR A 55 -1.67 -4.37 6.08
CA THR A 55 -2.59 -4.86 5.03
C THR A 55 -3.60 -3.79 4.64
N HIS A 56 -4.09 -3.00 5.59
CA HIS A 56 -5.00 -1.88 5.35
C HIS A 56 -4.35 -0.80 4.49
N VAL A 57 -3.10 -0.41 4.80
CA VAL A 57 -2.34 0.55 3.97
C VAL A 57 -2.14 0.00 2.55
N ASP A 58 -1.74 -1.26 2.42
CA ASP A 58 -1.55 -1.91 1.12
C ASP A 58 -2.87 -2.00 0.33
N ALA A 59 -4.01 -2.26 0.97
CA ALA A 59 -5.33 -2.27 0.34
C ALA A 59 -5.77 -0.87 -0.13
N LYS A 60 -5.54 0.17 0.67
CA LYS A 60 -5.77 1.57 0.24
C LYS A 60 -4.93 1.91 -0.99
N GLN A 61 -3.67 1.48 -1.03
CA GLN A 61 -2.81 1.69 -2.20
C GLN A 61 -3.39 1.03 -3.47
N LEU A 62 -3.93 -0.20 -3.36
CA LEU A 62 -4.59 -0.85 -4.48
C LEU A 62 -5.83 -0.07 -4.95
N LEU A 63 -6.65 0.44 -4.02
CA LEU A 63 -7.78 1.30 -4.38
C LEU A 63 -7.30 2.53 -5.15
N VAL A 64 -6.32 3.27 -4.62
CA VAL A 64 -5.76 4.47 -5.27
C VAL A 64 -5.29 4.15 -6.69
N TRP A 65 -4.53 3.07 -6.88
CA TRP A 65 -4.08 2.65 -8.20
C TRP A 65 -5.24 2.32 -9.14
N ARG A 66 -6.27 1.61 -8.65
CA ARG A 66 -7.41 1.25 -9.48
C ARG A 66 -8.20 2.46 -9.95
N PHE A 67 -8.42 3.43 -9.07
CA PHE A 67 -9.10 4.68 -9.39
C PHE A 67 -8.24 5.63 -10.24
N ALA A 68 -6.91 5.48 -10.19
CA ALA A 68 -5.99 6.12 -11.14
C ALA A 68 -5.95 5.43 -12.52
N GLY A 69 -6.78 4.40 -12.75
CA GLY A 69 -6.84 3.67 -14.02
C GLY A 69 -5.79 2.58 -14.19
N ILE A 70 -5.00 2.30 -13.15
CA ILE A 70 -3.98 1.25 -13.17
C ILE A 70 -4.62 -0.09 -12.82
N THR A 71 -4.23 -1.15 -13.54
CA THR A 71 -4.74 -2.50 -13.26
C THR A 71 -4.09 -3.03 -11.99
N ILE A 72 -4.88 -3.52 -11.04
CA ILE A 72 -4.39 -4.02 -9.75
C ILE A 72 -4.02 -5.51 -9.75
N CYS A 73 -3.58 -6.03 -10.90
CA CYS A 73 -3.16 -7.41 -11.02
C CYS A 73 -1.80 -7.62 -10.34
N ARG A 74 -1.50 -8.88 -9.97
CA ARG A 74 -0.26 -9.22 -9.25
C ARG A 74 1.01 -8.71 -9.94
N ARG A 75 1.08 -8.82 -11.27
CA ARG A 75 2.27 -8.46 -12.04
C ARG A 75 2.50 -6.94 -12.00
N GLU A 76 1.48 -6.16 -12.35
CA GLU A 76 1.53 -4.70 -12.38
C GLU A 76 1.89 -4.11 -11.00
N CYS A 77 1.26 -4.64 -9.94
CA CYS A 77 1.59 -4.22 -8.58
C CYS A 77 3.04 -4.55 -8.19
N GLY A 78 3.58 -5.65 -8.74
CA GLY A 78 4.99 -6.01 -8.58
C GLY A 78 5.94 -5.00 -9.22
N GLU A 79 5.62 -4.54 -10.42
CA GLU A 79 6.39 -3.51 -11.14
C GLU A 79 6.37 -2.17 -10.40
N MET A 80 5.27 -1.85 -9.72
CA MET A 80 5.16 -0.69 -8.82
C MET A 80 5.77 -0.90 -7.41
N GLY A 81 6.48 -2.01 -7.19
CA GLY A 81 7.23 -2.26 -5.94
C GLY A 81 6.42 -2.91 -4.81
N MET A 82 5.20 -3.39 -5.06
CA MET A 82 4.44 -4.17 -4.09
C MET A 82 4.78 -5.66 -4.21
N SER A 83 5.42 -6.22 -3.18
CA SER A 83 5.73 -7.66 -3.18
C SER A 83 4.47 -8.53 -3.26
N GLN A 84 4.59 -9.69 -3.88
CA GLN A 84 3.48 -10.63 -4.08
C GLN A 84 2.72 -10.92 -2.78
N ARG A 85 3.43 -11.14 -1.67
CA ARG A 85 2.81 -11.44 -0.37
C ARG A 85 1.96 -10.28 0.12
N ARG A 86 2.45 -9.03 -0.03
CA ARG A 86 1.69 -7.82 0.33
C ARG A 86 0.42 -7.70 -0.51
N TRP A 87 0.56 -7.87 -1.82
CA TRP A 87 -0.57 -7.85 -2.76
C TRP A 87 -1.64 -8.89 -2.39
N GLN A 88 -1.24 -10.13 -2.06
CA GLN A 88 -2.18 -11.18 -1.65
C GLN A 88 -2.96 -10.80 -0.38
N TRP A 89 -2.27 -10.29 0.65
CA TRP A 89 -2.91 -9.85 1.89
C TRP A 89 -3.90 -8.70 1.64
N ALA A 90 -3.47 -7.70 0.86
CA ALA A 90 -4.31 -6.56 0.49
C ALA A 90 -5.57 -7.01 -0.29
N ARG A 91 -5.40 -7.88 -1.30
CA ARG A 91 -6.51 -8.47 -2.06
C ARG A 91 -7.45 -9.26 -1.15
N ALA A 92 -6.94 -10.07 -0.23
CA ALA A 92 -7.76 -10.82 0.72
C ALA A 92 -8.61 -9.90 1.61
N LEU A 93 -8.05 -8.75 2.02
CA LEU A 93 -8.79 -7.74 2.78
C LEU A 93 -9.88 -7.10 1.93
N LEU A 94 -9.58 -6.72 0.68
CA LEU A 94 -10.57 -6.17 -0.24
C LEU A 94 -11.71 -7.17 -0.54
N MET A 95 -11.40 -8.46 -0.67
CA MET A 95 -12.42 -9.51 -0.81
C MET A 95 -13.29 -9.65 0.45
N THR A 96 -12.71 -9.45 1.64
CA THR A 96 -13.44 -9.50 2.91
C THR A 96 -14.36 -8.28 3.06
N ALA A 97 -13.93 -7.13 2.56
CA ALA A 97 -14.74 -5.91 2.45
C ALA A 97 -15.75 -5.96 1.29
N ARG A 98 -15.82 -7.06 0.52
CA ARG A 98 -16.65 -7.22 -0.69
C ARG A 98 -16.38 -6.18 -1.78
N LEU A 99 -15.19 -5.59 -1.77
CA LEU A 99 -14.74 -4.63 -2.77
C LEU A 99 -14.11 -5.31 -3.99
N HIS A 100 -13.68 -6.56 -3.83
CA HIS A 100 -12.97 -7.33 -4.84
C HIS A 100 -13.59 -8.73 -4.97
N ASP A 101 -13.91 -9.18 -6.18
CA ASP A 101 -14.56 -10.47 -6.43
C ASP A 101 -13.56 -11.64 -6.56
N GLY A 102 -12.32 -11.30 -6.87
CA GLY A 102 -11.21 -12.21 -7.06
C GLY A 102 -10.45 -11.93 -8.37
N ARG A 103 -11.09 -11.22 -9.29
CA ARG A 103 -10.52 -10.73 -10.55
C ARG A 103 -10.25 -9.23 -10.52
N ASP A 104 -11.23 -8.40 -10.12
CA ASP A 104 -11.11 -6.94 -10.07
C ASP A 104 -11.98 -6.32 -8.96
N LEU A 105 -11.96 -4.99 -8.85
CA LEU A 105 -12.88 -4.24 -7.99
C LEU A 105 -14.31 -4.27 -8.54
N VAL A 106 -15.28 -4.40 -7.63
CA VAL A 106 -16.71 -4.46 -7.95
C VAL A 106 -17.39 -3.10 -7.82
N MET A 107 -16.81 -2.17 -7.05
CA MET A 107 -17.45 -0.90 -6.72
C MET A 107 -16.85 0.30 -7.47
N CYS A 108 -17.70 1.27 -7.78
CA CYS A 108 -17.40 2.40 -8.66
C CYS A 108 -17.09 3.74 -7.96
N GLU A 109 -17.31 3.85 -6.64
CA GLU A 109 -17.05 5.08 -5.88
C GLU A 109 -15.89 4.90 -4.89
N PHE A 110 -14.93 5.82 -4.92
CA PHE A 110 -13.73 5.77 -4.08
C PHE A 110 -14.05 5.93 -2.59
N GLU A 111 -14.85 6.94 -2.22
CA GLU A 111 -15.21 7.22 -0.82
C GLU A 111 -16.00 6.07 -0.20
N GLY A 112 -16.95 5.50 -0.95
CA GLY A 112 -17.64 4.27 -0.57
C GLY A 112 -16.65 3.12 -0.30
N ALA A 113 -15.62 2.98 -1.13
CA ALA A 113 -14.65 1.89 -1.03
C ALA A 113 -13.78 2.04 0.21
N VAL A 114 -13.36 3.26 0.51
CA VAL A 114 -12.61 3.57 1.72
C VAL A 114 -13.46 3.28 2.97
N ARG A 115 -14.71 3.73 3.02
CA ARG A 115 -15.62 3.46 4.15
C ARG A 115 -15.86 1.97 4.37
N ALA A 116 -16.11 1.21 3.31
CA ALA A 116 -16.32 -0.24 3.39
C ALA A 116 -15.06 -0.99 3.85
N LEU A 117 -13.87 -0.55 3.38
CA LEU A 117 -12.60 -1.10 3.81
C LEU A 117 -12.36 -0.85 5.31
N GLU A 118 -12.60 0.37 5.79
CA GLU A 118 -12.43 0.75 7.20
C GLU A 118 -13.38 -0.03 8.12
N ALA A 119 -14.65 -0.17 7.74
CA ALA A 119 -15.61 -1.01 8.48
C ALA A 119 -15.13 -2.47 8.57
N SER A 120 -14.56 -3.01 7.49
CA SER A 120 -14.02 -4.37 7.47
C SER A 120 -12.78 -4.52 8.37
N VAL A 121 -11.91 -3.51 8.39
CA VAL A 121 -10.75 -3.49 9.30
C VAL A 121 -11.21 -3.49 10.75
N HIS A 122 -12.16 -2.62 11.12
CA HIS A 122 -12.70 -2.57 12.48
C HIS A 122 -13.30 -3.93 12.90
N HIS A 123 -14.01 -4.59 11.99
CA HIS A 123 -14.53 -5.94 12.23
C HIS A 123 -13.43 -6.98 12.49
N LEU A 124 -12.33 -6.91 11.73
CA LEU A 124 -11.19 -7.82 11.85
C LEU A 124 -10.31 -7.53 13.07
N GLU A 125 -10.33 -6.31 13.60
CA GLU A 125 -9.69 -6.00 14.89
C GLU A 125 -10.33 -6.79 16.03
N GLN A 126 -11.65 -7.00 15.97
CA GLN A 126 -12.41 -7.75 16.96
C GLN A 126 -12.31 -9.27 16.74
N LYS A 127 -12.46 -9.75 15.50
CA LYS A 127 -12.51 -11.18 15.17
C LYS A 127 -11.16 -11.84 14.86
N GLY A 128 -10.13 -11.05 14.57
CA GLY A 128 -8.81 -11.53 14.18
C GLY A 128 -8.67 -11.89 12.69
N LEU A 129 -7.48 -12.39 12.32
CA LEU A 129 -7.07 -12.55 10.90
C LEU A 129 -7.48 -13.86 10.24
N ALA A 130 -8.21 -14.74 10.92
CA ALA A 130 -8.58 -16.05 10.37
C ALA A 130 -9.35 -15.93 9.05
N ALA A 131 -10.27 -14.96 8.95
CA ALA A 131 -11.04 -14.67 7.74
C ALA A 131 -10.15 -14.30 6.54
N LEU A 132 -9.09 -13.51 6.76
CA LEU A 132 -8.15 -13.16 5.70
C LEU A 132 -7.37 -14.38 5.22
N ARG A 133 -6.94 -15.25 6.15
CA ARG A 133 -6.19 -16.47 5.79
C ARG A 133 -6.99 -17.38 4.85
N LEU A 134 -8.31 -17.48 5.02
CA LEU A 134 -9.18 -18.27 4.15
C LEU A 134 -9.26 -17.73 2.72
N ARG A 135 -8.99 -16.44 2.52
CA ARG A 135 -9.01 -15.78 1.20
C ARG A 135 -7.64 -15.73 0.53
N MET A 136 -6.59 -16.17 1.23
CA MET A 136 -5.22 -16.20 0.72
C MET A 136 -4.97 -17.47 -0.09
N PRO A 137 -4.24 -17.38 -1.22
CA PRO A 137 -3.82 -18.58 -1.94
C PRO A 137 -2.87 -19.42 -1.07
N ARG A 138 -2.94 -20.75 -1.20
CA ARG A 138 -2.10 -21.69 -0.42
C ARG A 138 -0.60 -21.38 -0.52
N SER A 139 -0.15 -20.86 -1.66
CA SER A 139 1.24 -20.42 -1.88
C SER A 139 1.72 -19.31 -0.94
N ALA A 140 0.80 -18.57 -0.31
CA ALA A 140 1.13 -17.42 0.53
C ALA A 140 1.64 -17.80 1.94
N PHE A 141 1.45 -19.06 2.35
CA PHE A 141 1.77 -19.55 3.70
C PHE A 141 3.20 -20.09 3.85
N GLY A 142 4.01 -20.07 2.79
CA GLY A 142 5.43 -20.40 2.87
C GLY A 142 5.72 -21.90 3.00
N GLY A 143 4.95 -22.75 2.33
CA GLY A 143 5.41 -24.10 2.03
C GLY A 143 6.46 -24.03 0.93
N LYS A 144 7.70 -24.42 1.24
CA LYS A 144 8.66 -24.91 0.23
C LYS A 144 8.03 -26.14 -0.42
N GLY A 145 7.16 -25.92 -1.41
CA GLY A 145 6.78 -26.95 -2.35
C GLY A 145 7.87 -27.01 -3.40
N GLU A 146 8.84 -27.87 -3.17
CA GLU A 146 9.67 -28.44 -4.22
C GLU A 146 8.75 -28.86 -5.37
N GLY A 147 9.04 -28.31 -6.54
CA GLY A 147 8.19 -28.38 -7.70
C GLY A 147 8.83 -27.59 -8.82
N GLY A 148 10.09 -27.91 -9.12
CA GLY A 148 10.69 -27.57 -10.39
C GLY A 148 9.81 -28.15 -11.49
N ARG A 149 8.94 -27.32 -12.07
CA ARG A 149 8.43 -27.55 -13.41
C ARG A 149 9.14 -26.55 -14.29
N GLY A 150 9.96 -27.09 -15.17
CA GLY A 150 10.68 -26.37 -16.21
C GLY A 150 9.74 -25.36 -16.88
N LYS A 151 10.26 -24.15 -17.06
CA LYS A 151 9.67 -23.17 -17.95
C LYS A 151 9.73 -23.75 -19.36
N SER A 152 8.63 -24.31 -19.84
CA SER A 152 8.38 -24.36 -21.28
C SER A 152 7.98 -22.95 -21.69
N GLU A 153 8.81 -22.31 -22.52
CA GLU A 153 8.66 -20.93 -23.03
C GLU A 153 7.41 -20.71 -23.92
N GLY A 154 6.46 -21.65 -23.95
CA GLY A 154 5.25 -21.59 -24.78
C GLY A 154 3.97 -21.09 -24.09
N GLU A 155 3.93 -20.95 -22.76
CA GLU A 155 2.65 -20.71 -22.03
C GLU A 155 2.56 -19.32 -21.38
N VAL A 156 3.38 -18.36 -21.81
CA VAL A 156 3.31 -16.96 -21.32
C VAL A 156 2.42 -16.10 -22.23
N ALA A 157 2.01 -16.62 -23.39
CA ALA A 157 1.18 -15.89 -24.36
C ALA A 157 -0.32 -15.89 -24.03
N SER A 158 -0.85 -16.91 -23.32
CA SER A 158 -2.29 -17.03 -23.06
C SER A 158 -2.78 -16.13 -21.91
N HIS A 159 -2.00 -16.00 -20.83
CA HIS A 159 -2.36 -15.08 -19.72
C HIS A 159 -2.13 -13.60 -20.07
N HIS A 160 -1.37 -13.33 -21.13
CA HIS A 160 -1.10 -11.97 -21.60
C HIS A 160 -2.30 -11.37 -22.35
N GLN A 161 -3.12 -12.21 -22.99
CA GLN A 161 -4.34 -11.77 -23.67
C GLN A 161 -5.47 -11.43 -22.68
N ASP A 162 -5.62 -12.14 -21.57
CA ASP A 162 -6.74 -11.87 -20.65
C ASP A 162 -6.63 -10.55 -19.87
N CYS A 163 -5.41 -10.12 -19.51
CA CYS A 163 -5.20 -8.82 -18.85
C CYS A 163 -5.21 -7.65 -19.84
N ALA A 164 -4.69 -7.83 -21.07
CA ALA A 164 -4.61 -6.78 -22.08
C ALA A 164 -5.95 -6.54 -22.83
N MET A 165 -6.86 -7.52 -22.86
CA MET A 165 -8.12 -7.43 -23.60
C MET A 165 -9.29 -6.78 -22.82
N GLN A 166 -9.06 -6.29 -21.60
CA GLN A 166 -10.14 -5.76 -20.73
C GLN A 166 -10.08 -4.25 -20.50
N GLY A 167 -8.91 -3.62 -20.63
CA GLY A 167 -8.80 -2.14 -20.62
C GLY A 167 -9.58 -1.47 -21.75
N LYS A 168 -9.91 -2.20 -22.83
CA LYS A 168 -10.66 -1.68 -23.99
C LYS A 168 -12.19 -1.79 -23.88
N ARG A 169 -12.73 -2.52 -22.90
CA ARG A 169 -14.20 -2.70 -22.78
C ARG A 169 -14.88 -1.63 -21.91
N ASN A 170 -14.17 -1.01 -20.98
CA ASN A 170 -14.75 -0.01 -20.06
C ASN A 170 -14.87 1.42 -20.64
N LEU A 171 -14.45 1.65 -21.89
CA LEU A 171 -14.56 2.96 -22.56
C LEU A 171 -15.72 3.03 -23.57
N LYS A 172 -16.45 1.93 -23.80
CA LYS A 172 -17.52 1.87 -24.84
C LYS A 172 -18.96 2.02 -24.31
N GLY A 173 -19.14 2.27 -23.01
CA GLY A 173 -20.46 2.44 -22.38
C GLY A 173 -20.77 3.85 -21.85
N ARG A 174 -19.97 4.86 -22.22
CA ARG A 174 -20.24 6.27 -21.92
C ARG A 174 -20.67 6.98 -23.21
N ASN A 175 -21.95 6.85 -23.53
CA ASN A 175 -22.74 7.83 -24.29
C ASN A 175 -24.10 7.90 -23.60
#